data_AF-A0A392RMU9-F1
#
_entry.id   AF-A0A392RMU9-F1
#
_cell.length_a   1.000
_cell.length_b   1.000
_cell.length_c   1.000
_cell.angle_alpha   90.00
_cell.angle_beta   90.00
_cell.angle_gamma   90.00
#
_symmetry.space_group_name_H-M   'P 1'
#
loop_
_entity.id
_entity.type
_entity.pdbx_description
1 polymer ?
#
loop_
_entity_poly.entity_id
_entity_poly.type
_entity_poly.pdbx_seq_one_letter_code
_entity_poly.pdbx_strand_id
1 'polypeptide(L)'
;MDNREWSPQTDRYIDVHYDATTVTEAKSLLKEALQAEVGLPVDRSIPLIGFIGRLEEQKGSDILVEAIAKFIDEDVQIIVL
;
A
#
# COMPACT_ATOMS: atom_id res chain seq x y z
N MET A 1 14.01 -13.20 0.08
CA MET A 1 12.80 -13.06 0.90
C MET A 1 12.34 -14.45 1.28
N ASP A 2 11.92 -14.67 2.52
CA ASP A 2 11.36 -15.96 2.95
C ASP A 2 9.86 -15.99 2.66
N ASN A 3 9.45 -16.90 1.78
CA ASN A 3 8.05 -17.06 1.37
C ASN A 3 7.16 -17.62 2.50
N ARG A 4 7.75 -18.12 3.60
CA ARG A 4 7.01 -18.56 4.77
C ARG A 4 6.66 -17.39 5.70
N GLU A 5 7.55 -16.42 5.79
CA GLU A 5 7.34 -15.21 6.57
C GLU A 5 6.33 -14.28 5.87
N TRP A 6 6.48 -14.12 4.55
CA TRP A 6 5.64 -13.24 3.72
C TRP A 6 4.72 -14.06 2.82
N SER A 7 3.66 -14.63 3.40
CA SER A 7 2.70 -15.48 2.70
C SER A 7 1.29 -14.93 2.84
N PRO A 8 0.65 -14.42 1.76
CA PRO A 8 -0.71 -13.88 1.84
C PRO A 8 -1.77 -14.93 2.23
N GLN A 9 -1.44 -16.21 2.18
CA GLN A 9 -2.33 -17.30 2.61
C GLN A 9 -2.31 -17.52 4.13
N THR A 10 -1.27 -17.06 4.83
CA THR A 10 -1.04 -17.37 6.25
C THR A 10 -0.55 -16.19 7.07
N ASP A 11 -0.38 -15.01 6.47
CA ASP A 11 0.14 -13.82 7.11
C ASP A 11 -0.81 -13.34 8.20
N ARG A 12 -0.30 -13.25 9.43
CA ARG A 12 -1.10 -12.87 10.62
C ARG A 12 -1.40 -11.38 10.72
N TYR A 13 -0.76 -10.54 9.89
CA TYR A 13 -0.89 -9.09 9.92
C TYR A 13 -1.93 -8.57 8.92
N ILE A 14 -2.54 -9.45 8.12
CA ILE A 14 -3.63 -9.09 7.21
C ILE A 14 -4.91 -9.81 7.62
N ASP A 15 -6.03 -9.10 7.56
CA ASP A 15 -7.33 -9.63 7.98
C ASP A 15 -7.94 -10.62 6.98
N VAL A 16 -7.53 -10.52 5.71
CA VAL A 16 -8.07 -11.32 4.61
C VAL A 16 -6.93 -12.05 3.91
N HIS A 17 -6.88 -13.37 4.08
CA HIS A 17 -5.94 -14.22 3.34
C HIS A 17 -6.37 -14.41 1.89
N TYR A 18 -5.39 -14.54 0.99
CA TYR A 18 -5.68 -14.71 -0.43
C TYR A 18 -4.63 -15.53 -1.17
N ASP A 19 -5.02 -15.99 -2.36
CA ASP A 19 -4.16 -16.63 -3.34
C ASP A 19 -4.32 -15.96 -4.71
N ALA A 20 -3.70 -16.53 -5.75
CA ALA A 20 -3.74 -15.97 -7.10
C ALA A 20 -5.14 -15.85 -7.70
N THR A 21 -6.12 -16.62 -7.22
CA THR A 21 -7.50 -16.62 -7.73
C THR A 21 -8.41 -15.65 -6.97
N THR A 22 -8.10 -15.36 -5.71
CA THR A 22 -8.90 -14.47 -4.83
C THR A 22 -8.29 -13.08 -4.64
N VAL A 23 -7.06 -12.86 -5.13
CA VAL A 23 -6.26 -11.65 -4.92
C VAL A 23 -6.99 -10.34 -5.22
N THR A 24 -7.81 -10.27 -6.26
CA THR A 24 -8.48 -9.03 -6.68
C THR A 24 -9.49 -8.54 -5.64
N GLU A 25 -10.31 -9.44 -5.10
CA GLU A 25 -11.31 -9.08 -4.10
C GLU A 25 -10.63 -8.82 -2.75
N ALA A 26 -9.73 -9.72 -2.34
CA ALA A 26 -9.04 -9.61 -1.06
C ALA A 26 -8.21 -8.32 -0.97
N LYS A 27 -7.47 -7.95 -2.02
CA LYS A 27 -6.72 -6.68 -2.02
C LYS A 27 -7.60 -5.45 -1.96
N SER A 28 -8.82 -5.51 -2.51
CA SER A 28 -9.78 -4.40 -2.42
C SER A 28 -10.22 -4.20 -0.96
N LEU A 29 -10.53 -5.29 -0.25
CA LEU A 29 -10.89 -5.25 1.17
C LEU A 29 -9.71 -4.79 2.05
N LEU A 30 -8.52 -5.35 1.81
CA LEU A 30 -7.31 -4.97 2.56
C LEU A 30 -6.94 -3.50 2.34
N LYS A 31 -7.16 -2.96 1.13
CA LYS A 31 -6.95 -1.55 0.83
C LYS A 31 -7.92 -0.66 1.62
N GLU A 32 -9.19 -1.00 1.66
CA GLU A 32 -10.19 -0.25 2.44
C GLU A 32 -9.86 -0.27 3.94
N ALA A 33 -9.43 -1.43 4.46
CA ALA A 33 -8.98 -1.56 5.85
C ALA A 33 -7.77 -0.67 6.14
N LEU A 34 -6.75 -0.69 5.27
CA LEU A 34 -5.57 0.16 5.40
C LEU A 34 -5.93 1.65 5.33
N GLN A 35 -6.77 2.06 4.38
CA GLN A 35 -7.26 3.43 4.26
C GLN A 35 -7.93 3.89 5.58
N ALA A 36 -8.79 3.04 6.15
CA ALA A 36 -9.45 3.33 7.42
C ALA A 36 -8.45 3.42 8.59
N GLU A 37 -7.47 2.51 8.65
CA GLU A 37 -6.45 2.48 9.71
C GLU A 37 -5.59 3.75 9.72
N VAL A 38 -5.21 4.27 8.55
CA VAL A 38 -4.38 5.48 8.43
C VAL A 38 -5.20 6.78 8.31
N GLY A 39 -6.53 6.71 8.41
CA GLY A 39 -7.42 7.87 8.39
C GLY A 39 -7.60 8.53 7.01
N LEU A 40 -7.35 7.80 5.93
CA LEU A 40 -7.62 8.24 4.55
C LEU A 40 -9.10 8.02 4.19
N PRO A 41 -9.63 8.73 3.16
CA PRO A 41 -10.91 8.40 2.58
C PRO A 41 -10.96 6.92 2.14
N VAL A 42 -11.96 6.19 2.64
CA VAL A 42 -12.14 4.78 2.30
C VAL A 42 -12.86 4.68 0.97
N ASP A 43 -12.08 4.41 -0.08
CA ASP A 43 -12.57 4.23 -1.43
C ASP A 43 -11.65 3.28 -2.21
N ARG A 44 -12.19 2.10 -2.55
CA ARG A 44 -11.48 1.08 -3.33
C ARG A 44 -11.11 1.53 -4.74
N SER A 45 -11.74 2.56 -5.30
CA SER A 45 -11.48 3.06 -6.65
C SER A 45 -10.28 4.02 -6.73
N ILE A 46 -9.99 4.77 -5.66
CA ILE A 46 -8.89 5.74 -5.61
C ILE A 46 -7.54 5.02 -5.54
N PRO A 47 -6.62 5.11 -6.51
CA PRO A 47 -5.32 4.44 -6.44
C PRO A 47 -4.56 4.77 -5.16
N LEU A 48 -3.87 3.78 -4.59
CA LEU A 48 -3.08 3.92 -3.36
C LEU A 48 -1.64 3.48 -3.62
N ILE A 49 -0.70 4.39 -3.38
CA ILE A 49 0.74 4.17 -3.53
C ILE A 49 1.36 4.05 -2.13
N GLY A 50 2.07 2.96 -1.88
CA GLY A 50 2.80 2.74 -0.63
C GLY A 50 4.32 2.84 -0.85
N PHE A 51 4.99 3.68 -0.08
CA PHE A 51 6.44 3.69 0.07
C PHE A 51 6.79 3.15 1.45
N ILE A 52 7.61 2.11 1.51
CA ILE A 52 8.09 1.52 2.76
C ILE A 52 9.62 1.55 2.74
N GLY A 53 10.23 2.39 3.56
CA GLY A 53 11.68 2.55 3.58
C GLY A 53 12.17 3.73 4.40
N ARG A 54 13.45 3.69 4.77
CA ARG A 54 14.09 4.81 5.49
C ARG A 54 14.16 6.05 4.60
N LEU A 55 13.73 7.19 5.15
CA LEU A 55 13.82 8.51 4.52
C LEU A 55 15.25 9.08 4.67
N GLU A 56 16.20 8.45 4.00
CA GLU A 56 17.57 8.92 3.86
C GLU A 56 17.87 9.21 2.38
N GLU A 57 18.71 10.20 2.07
CA GLU A 57 19.02 10.57 0.67
C GLU A 57 19.56 9.38 -0.14
N GLN A 58 20.35 8.49 0.48
CA GLN A 58 20.83 7.26 -0.15
C GLN A 58 19.73 6.22 -0.48
N LYS A 59 18.45 6.52 -0.21
CA LYS A 59 17.29 5.64 -0.42
C LYS A 59 16.25 6.22 -1.38
N GLY A 60 16.53 7.34 -2.05
CA GLY A 60 15.65 7.88 -3.09
C GLY A 60 14.45 8.66 -2.54
N SER A 61 14.58 9.24 -1.34
CA SER A 61 13.55 10.10 -0.74
C SER A 61 13.33 11.38 -1.54
N ASP A 62 14.37 11.89 -2.21
CA ASP A 62 14.33 12.94 -3.22
C ASP A 62 13.44 12.58 -4.41
N ILE A 63 13.58 11.34 -4.94
CA ILE A 63 12.76 10.84 -6.04
C ILE A 63 11.29 10.73 -5.62
N LEU A 64 11.01 10.28 -4.39
CA LEU A 64 9.65 10.20 -3.87
C LEU A 64 8.99 11.58 -3.84
N VAL A 65 9.71 12.60 -3.35
CA VAL A 65 9.21 13.98 -3.29
C VAL A 65 8.93 14.54 -4.68
N GLU A 66 9.82 14.31 -5.65
CA GLU A 66 9.60 14.71 -7.04
C GLU A 66 8.40 13.98 -7.67
N ALA A 67 8.19 12.71 -7.34
CA ALA A 67 7.07 11.92 -7.84
C ALA A 67 5.75 12.45 -7.26
N ILE A 68 5.68 12.71 -5.95
CA ILE A 68 4.49 13.25 -5.28
C ILE A 68 4.04 14.55 -5.96
N ALA A 69 4.98 15.44 -6.30
CA ALA A 69 4.67 16.69 -6.98
C ALA A 69 3.95 16.51 -8.34
N LYS A 70 4.19 15.39 -9.03
CA LYS A 70 3.52 15.07 -10.31
C LYS A 70 2.12 14.49 -10.14
N PHE A 71 1.80 14.01 -8.94
CA PHE A 71 0.54 13.36 -8.61
C PHE A 71 -0.40 14.25 -7.81
N ILE A 72 0.01 15.46 -7.45
CA ILE A 72 -0.74 16.33 -6.53
C ILE A 72 -2.10 16.79 -7.09
N ASP A 73 -2.25 16.79 -8.42
CA ASP A 73 -3.49 17.15 -9.12
C ASP A 73 -4.35 15.92 -9.48
N GLU A 74 -3.88 14.71 -9.18
CA GLU A 74 -4.59 13.46 -9.45
C GLU A 74 -5.34 12.98 -8.19
N ASP A 75 -6.44 12.24 -8.39
CA ASP A 75 -7.17 11.62 -7.29
C ASP A 75 -6.45 10.33 -6.84
N VAL A 76 -5.39 10.49 -6.05
CA VAL A 76 -4.52 9.41 -5.57
C VAL A 76 -4.18 9.58 -4.10
N GLN A 77 -3.98 8.45 -3.43
CA GLN A 77 -3.54 8.39 -2.04
C GLN A 77 -2.10 7.86 -1.96
N ILE A 78 -1.33 8.42 -1.03
CA ILE A 78 0.07 8.05 -0.81
C ILE A 78 0.30 7.79 0.67
N ILE A 79 0.86 6.62 0.99
CA ILE A 79 1.29 6.23 2.33
C ILE A 79 2.82 6.10 2.32
N VAL A 80 3.47 6.73 3.29
CA VAL A 80 4.93 6.70 3.47
C VAL A 80 5.22 6.17 4.88
N LEU A 81 5.92 5.03 4.96
CA LEU A 81 6.26 4.30 6.20
C LEU A 81 7.77 4.07 6.33
#